data_AF-A0A1L8S7X7-F1
#
_entry.id   AF-A0A1L8S7X7-F1
#
_cell.length_a   1.000
_cell.length_b   1.000
_cell.length_c   1.000
_cell.angle_alpha   90.00
_cell.angle_beta   90.00
_cell.angle_gamma   90.00
#
_symmetry.space_group_name_H-M   'P 1'
#
loop_
_entity.id
_entity.type
_entity.pdbx_description
1 polymer ?
#
loop_
_entity_poly.entity_id
_entity_poly.type
_entity_poly.pdbx_seq_one_letter_code
_entity_poly.pdbx_strand_id
1 'polypeptide(L)'
;MVLESKTLEDKARELLADRGVSLQDIGELVMFLQKDYIEGITLEMCIESVNAVLSKREVHNTILTGVQLDILAEENQLLHPLQEIVKEDEGLYGIDEILALSIVNVYGSIGFTNYGYIDKVKPGILKELNKHDGPRVHTFLDDIVGAIAASAASRLAHQHPSKSHYITQ
;
A
#
# COMPACT_ATOMS: atom_id res chain seq x y z
N MET A 1 -25.92 -4.94 -7.86
CA MET A 1 -25.99 -3.60 -7.25
C MET A 1 -24.56 -3.05 -7.23
N VAL A 2 -24.33 -1.83 -7.71
CA VAL A 2 -22.99 -1.21 -7.71
C VAL A 2 -23.02 -0.07 -6.70
N LEU A 3 -22.20 -0.16 -5.66
CA LEU A 3 -22.04 0.94 -4.70
C LEU A 3 -21.40 2.15 -5.40
N GLU A 4 -21.83 3.37 -5.06
CA GLU A 4 -21.27 4.59 -5.63
C GLU A 4 -19.79 4.76 -5.28
N SER A 5 -18.98 5.25 -6.22
CA SER A 5 -17.51 5.33 -6.04
C SER A 5 -17.10 6.31 -4.94
N LYS A 6 -17.87 7.37 -4.71
CA LYS A 6 -17.54 8.40 -3.73
C LYS A 6 -17.59 7.86 -2.31
N THR A 7 -18.58 7.03 -2.00
CA THR A 7 -18.70 6.40 -0.67
C THR A 7 -17.61 5.35 -0.43
N LEU A 8 -17.16 4.66 -1.47
CA LEU A 8 -16.05 3.70 -1.41
C LEU A 8 -14.71 4.38 -1.13
N GLU A 9 -14.42 5.49 -1.82
CA GLU A 9 -13.19 6.25 -1.62
C GLU A 9 -13.10 6.82 -0.20
N ASP A 10 -14.17 7.49 0.24
CA ASP A 10 -14.23 8.09 1.58
C ASP A 10 -14.00 7.03 2.66
N LYS A 11 -14.63 5.84 2.52
CA LYS A 11 -14.46 4.76 3.50
C LYS A 11 -13.05 4.15 3.48
N ALA A 12 -12.46 3.98 2.31
CA ALA A 12 -11.09 3.47 2.19
C ALA A 12 -10.08 4.42 2.86
N ARG A 13 -10.25 5.73 2.68
CA ARG A 13 -9.39 6.75 3.32
C ARG A 13 -9.58 6.80 4.83
N GLU A 14 -10.82 6.73 5.30
CA GLU A 14 -11.14 6.64 6.72
C GLU A 14 -10.46 5.42 7.35
N LEU A 15 -10.55 4.25 6.72
CA LEU A 15 -9.91 3.02 7.21
C LEU A 15 -8.40 3.15 7.31
N LEU A 16 -7.72 3.70 6.30
CA LEU A 16 -6.28 3.95 6.38
C LEU A 16 -5.93 4.84 7.60
N ALA A 17 -6.68 5.94 7.77
CA ALA A 17 -6.46 6.86 8.89
C ALA A 17 -6.73 6.21 10.25
N ASP A 18 -7.82 5.46 10.40
CA ASP A 18 -8.19 4.75 11.64
C ASP A 18 -7.14 3.69 12.03
N ARG A 19 -6.54 3.06 11.02
CA ARG A 19 -5.43 2.11 11.19
C ARG A 19 -4.08 2.79 11.43
N GLY A 20 -4.03 4.13 11.43
CA GLY A 20 -2.84 4.90 11.79
C GLY A 20 -1.93 5.26 10.61
N VAL A 21 -2.44 5.19 9.38
CA VAL A 21 -1.69 5.51 8.16
C VAL A 21 -2.20 6.82 7.57
N SER A 22 -1.36 7.85 7.57
CA SER A 22 -1.64 9.13 6.93
C SER A 22 -1.18 9.16 5.47
N LEU A 23 -1.68 10.12 4.69
CA LEU A 23 -1.20 10.32 3.31
C LEU A 23 0.26 10.78 3.27
N GLN A 24 0.69 11.48 4.33
CA GLN A 24 2.07 11.92 4.51
C GLN A 24 2.99 10.71 4.66
N ASP A 25 2.61 9.73 5.48
CA ASP A 25 3.39 8.49 5.65
C ASP A 25 3.61 7.78 4.32
N ILE A 26 2.55 7.61 3.51
CA ILE A 26 2.65 7.00 2.18
C ILE A 26 3.48 7.90 1.24
N GLY A 27 3.32 9.21 1.32
CA GLY A 27 4.09 10.18 0.54
C GLY A 27 5.60 10.09 0.82
N GLU A 28 5.99 9.85 2.07
CA GLU A 28 7.39 9.64 2.46
C GLU A 28 7.96 8.35 1.88
N LEU A 29 7.15 7.28 1.81
CA LEU A 29 7.53 6.05 1.10
C LEU A 29 7.76 6.29 -0.40
N VAL A 30 6.88 7.05 -1.04
CA VAL A 30 7.04 7.43 -2.46
C VAL A 30 8.31 8.26 -2.66
N MET A 31 8.56 9.23 -1.77
CA MET A 31 9.78 10.03 -1.81
C MET A 31 11.01 9.14 -1.63
N PHE A 32 10.98 8.21 -0.68
CA PHE A 32 12.05 7.24 -0.47
C PHE A 32 12.37 6.44 -1.74
N LEU A 33 11.34 6.02 -2.49
CA LEU A 33 11.49 5.27 -3.74
C LEU A 33 11.99 6.11 -4.92
N GLN A 34 11.75 7.43 -4.92
CA GLN A 34 11.96 8.27 -6.12
C GLN A 34 13.03 9.36 -5.97
N LYS A 35 13.49 9.67 -4.75
CA LYS A 35 14.45 10.76 -4.47
C LYS A 35 15.76 10.66 -5.24
N ASP A 36 16.24 9.45 -5.52
CA ASP A 36 17.52 9.24 -6.21
C ASP A 36 17.37 9.34 -7.74
N TYR A 37 16.14 9.38 -8.25
CA TYR A 37 15.83 9.41 -9.68
C TYR A 37 15.21 10.74 -10.13
N ILE A 38 14.45 11.41 -9.27
CA ILE A 38 13.74 12.65 -9.59
C ILE A 38 14.35 13.82 -8.82
N GLU A 39 15.24 14.54 -9.49
CA GLU A 39 15.81 15.78 -8.95
C GLU A 39 14.69 16.81 -8.68
N GLY A 40 14.68 17.35 -7.45
CA GLY A 40 13.70 18.35 -7.00
C GLY A 40 12.35 17.77 -6.58
N ILE A 41 12.25 16.46 -6.34
CA ILE A 41 11.02 15.85 -5.82
C ILE A 41 10.62 16.48 -4.49
N THR A 42 9.34 16.80 -4.34
CA THR A 42 8.76 17.30 -3.09
C THR A 42 7.73 16.34 -2.53
N LEU A 43 7.42 16.47 -1.23
CA LEU A 43 6.45 15.61 -0.57
C LEU A 43 5.04 15.85 -1.14
N GLU A 44 4.74 17.07 -1.56
CA GLU A 44 3.48 17.44 -2.21
C GLU A 44 3.29 16.68 -3.53
N MET A 45 4.34 16.57 -4.36
CA MET A 45 4.28 15.78 -5.60
C MET A 45 4.02 14.29 -5.31
N CYS A 46 4.62 13.78 -4.23
CA CYS A 46 4.42 12.41 -3.77
C CYS A 46 2.97 12.19 -3.33
N ILE A 47 2.44 13.07 -2.46
CA ILE A 47 1.06 13.02 -1.97
C ILE A 47 0.05 13.19 -3.11
N GLU A 48 0.32 14.02 -4.11
CA GLU A 48 -0.53 14.14 -5.30
C GLU A 48 -0.64 12.80 -6.04
N SER A 49 0.48 12.09 -6.17
CA SER A 49 0.50 10.76 -6.80
C SER A 49 -0.19 9.71 -5.97
N VAL A 50 -0.02 9.72 -4.64
CA VAL A 50 -0.79 8.87 -3.71
C VAL A 50 -2.29 9.11 -3.87
N ASN A 51 -2.72 10.37 -3.93
CA ASN A 51 -4.13 10.72 -4.14
C ASN A 51 -4.66 10.22 -5.49
N ALA A 52 -3.85 10.26 -6.54
CA ALA A 52 -4.23 9.72 -7.83
C ALA A 52 -4.44 8.20 -7.78
N VAL A 53 -3.59 7.46 -7.05
CA VAL A 53 -3.77 6.01 -6.81
C VAL A 53 -5.04 5.75 -6.01
N LEU A 54 -5.25 6.52 -4.92
CA LEU A 54 -6.44 6.45 -4.08
C LEU A 54 -7.72 6.97 -4.74
N SER A 55 -7.70 7.40 -6.01
CA SER A 55 -8.91 7.71 -6.78
C SER A 55 -9.49 6.49 -7.51
N LYS A 56 -8.80 5.34 -7.45
CA LYS A 56 -9.10 4.16 -8.27
C LYS A 56 -9.95 3.18 -7.48
N ARG A 57 -11.07 2.77 -8.08
CA ARG A 57 -12.02 1.82 -7.48
C ARG A 57 -11.38 0.49 -7.07
N GLU A 58 -10.47 -0.04 -7.87
CA GLU A 58 -9.77 -1.29 -7.57
C GLU A 58 -8.98 -1.17 -6.26
N VAL A 59 -8.34 -0.01 -6.04
CA VAL A 59 -7.58 0.29 -4.83
C VAL A 59 -8.50 0.38 -3.62
N HIS A 60 -9.69 1.00 -3.76
CA HIS A 60 -10.67 1.04 -2.67
C HIS A 60 -11.14 -0.35 -2.26
N ASN A 61 -11.48 -1.19 -3.25
CA ASN A 61 -11.92 -2.56 -2.99
C ASN A 61 -10.84 -3.36 -2.25
N THR A 62 -9.58 -3.20 -2.64
CA THR A 62 -8.44 -3.83 -1.96
C THR A 62 -8.28 -3.36 -0.53
N ILE A 63 -8.27 -2.03 -0.29
CA ILE A 63 -8.15 -1.46 1.06
C ILE A 63 -9.27 -2.01 1.96
N LEU A 64 -10.52 -1.93 1.50
CA LEU A 64 -11.67 -2.41 2.25
C LEU A 64 -11.57 -3.91 2.57
N THR A 65 -11.14 -4.71 1.61
CA THR A 65 -11.05 -6.17 1.78
C THR A 65 -9.94 -6.57 2.73
N GLY A 66 -8.72 -6.08 2.50
CA GLY A 66 -7.55 -6.44 3.31
C GLY A 66 -7.66 -5.92 4.74
N VAL A 67 -8.02 -4.65 4.92
CA VAL A 67 -8.20 -4.08 6.26
C VAL A 67 -9.33 -4.76 7.03
N GLN A 68 -10.39 -5.21 6.35
CA GLN A 68 -11.44 -5.98 7.02
C GLN A 68 -10.93 -7.34 7.52
N LEU A 69 -10.05 -8.02 6.78
CA LEU A 69 -9.45 -9.28 7.22
C LEU A 69 -8.52 -9.07 8.42
N ASP A 70 -7.71 -8.00 8.42
CA ASP A 70 -6.91 -7.58 9.57
C ASP A 70 -7.78 -7.36 10.81
N ILE A 71 -8.89 -6.62 10.68
CA ILE A 71 -9.82 -6.34 11.78
C ILE A 71 -10.44 -7.64 12.31
N LEU A 72 -10.90 -8.54 11.43
CA LEU A 72 -11.49 -9.82 11.87
C LEU A 72 -10.45 -10.72 12.55
N ALA A 73 -9.21 -10.71 12.09
CA ALA A 73 -8.12 -11.43 12.72
C ALA A 73 -7.81 -10.87 14.12
N GLU A 74 -7.77 -9.55 14.26
CA GLU A 74 -7.62 -8.82 15.53
C GLU A 74 -8.76 -9.17 16.51
N GLU A 75 -10.01 -9.21 16.03
CA GLU A 75 -11.20 -9.54 16.82
C GLU A 75 -11.41 -11.06 17.06
N ASN A 76 -10.53 -11.92 16.53
CA ASN A 76 -10.63 -13.38 16.58
C ASN A 76 -11.93 -13.95 15.98
N GLN A 77 -12.40 -13.35 14.88
CA GLN A 77 -13.64 -13.71 14.19
C GLN A 77 -13.43 -14.52 12.90
N LEU A 78 -12.19 -14.84 12.54
CA LEU A 78 -11.89 -15.73 11.42
C LEU A 78 -12.00 -17.20 11.86
N LEU A 79 -12.25 -18.09 10.90
CA LEU A 79 -12.25 -19.53 11.15
C LEU A 79 -10.82 -20.06 11.25
N HIS A 80 -10.60 -21.07 12.09
CA HIS A 80 -9.34 -21.83 12.07
C HIS A 80 -9.22 -22.66 10.77
N PRO A 81 -8.04 -22.77 10.12
CA PRO A 81 -6.74 -22.24 10.53
C PRO A 81 -6.44 -20.80 10.10
N LEU A 82 -7.28 -20.17 9.28
CA LEU A 82 -7.05 -18.83 8.74
C LEU A 82 -6.84 -17.76 9.82
N GLN A 83 -7.52 -17.91 10.96
CA GLN A 83 -7.36 -17.04 12.11
C GLN A 83 -5.91 -16.92 12.59
N GLU A 84 -5.21 -18.04 12.73
CA GLU A 84 -3.81 -18.06 13.18
C GLU A 84 -2.90 -17.58 12.07
N ILE A 85 -3.15 -18.03 10.84
CA ILE A 85 -2.38 -17.66 9.66
C ILE A 85 -2.30 -16.14 9.47
N VAL A 86 -3.46 -15.46 9.49
CA VAL A 86 -3.50 -14.00 9.31
C VAL A 86 -2.95 -13.29 10.53
N LYS A 87 -3.35 -13.70 11.75
CA LYS A 87 -2.95 -12.99 12.97
C LYS A 87 -1.44 -13.03 13.24
N GLU A 88 -0.80 -14.15 12.93
CA GLU A 88 0.63 -14.35 13.14
C GLU A 88 1.49 -13.89 11.95
N ASP A 89 0.88 -13.39 10.87
CA ASP A 89 1.58 -12.99 9.65
C ASP A 89 2.50 -14.12 9.14
N GLU A 90 1.88 -15.26 8.84
CA GLU A 90 2.61 -16.49 8.49
C GLU A 90 3.29 -16.35 7.13
N GLY A 91 4.62 -16.36 7.09
CA GLY A 91 5.37 -16.04 5.86
C GLY A 91 5.26 -17.01 4.67
N LEU A 92 4.45 -18.07 4.73
CA LEU A 92 4.06 -18.89 3.56
C LEU A 92 2.63 -18.60 3.08
N TYR A 93 1.87 -17.80 3.83
CA TYR A 93 0.62 -17.21 3.41
C TYR A 93 0.94 -16.00 2.55
N GLY A 94 0.57 -16.09 1.26
CA GLY A 94 0.94 -15.08 0.28
C GLY A 94 -0.26 -14.33 -0.32
N ILE A 95 -1.39 -14.26 0.38
CA ILE A 95 -2.67 -13.78 -0.21
C ILE A 95 -2.81 -12.26 -0.08
N ASP A 96 -2.26 -11.72 0.99
CA ASP A 96 -1.93 -10.32 1.24
C ASP A 96 -1.13 -9.71 0.08
N GLU A 97 -0.02 -10.32 -0.36
CA GLU A 97 0.75 -9.79 -1.49
C GLU A 97 -0.02 -9.93 -2.81
N ILE A 98 -0.76 -11.03 -3.00
CA ILE A 98 -1.60 -11.20 -4.20
C ILE A 98 -2.66 -10.10 -4.27
N LEU A 99 -3.24 -9.71 -3.13
CA LEU A 99 -4.19 -8.62 -3.05
C LEU A 99 -3.49 -7.27 -3.30
N ALA A 100 -2.29 -7.06 -2.76
CA ALA A 100 -1.48 -5.87 -2.97
C ALA A 100 -1.11 -5.69 -4.46
N LEU A 101 -0.81 -6.78 -5.18
CA LEU A 101 -0.54 -6.76 -6.62
C LEU A 101 -1.71 -6.22 -7.44
N SER A 102 -2.96 -6.28 -6.97
CA SER A 102 -4.09 -5.66 -7.68
C SER A 102 -3.96 -4.14 -7.73
N ILE A 103 -3.40 -3.51 -6.69
CA ILE A 103 -3.09 -2.07 -6.64
C ILE A 103 -1.93 -1.76 -7.58
N VAL A 104 -0.87 -2.57 -7.55
CA VAL A 104 0.32 -2.37 -8.38
C VAL A 104 -0.02 -2.43 -9.88
N ASN A 105 -0.86 -3.39 -10.26
CA ASN A 105 -1.30 -3.57 -11.64
C ASN A 105 -2.03 -2.37 -12.23
N VAL A 106 -2.68 -1.52 -11.42
CA VAL A 106 -3.35 -0.30 -11.91
C VAL A 106 -2.37 0.67 -12.57
N TYR A 107 -1.10 0.68 -12.13
CA TYR A 107 -0.04 1.56 -12.63
C TYR A 107 1.09 0.79 -13.33
N GLY A 108 0.82 -0.45 -13.73
CA GLY A 108 1.68 -1.25 -14.59
C GLY A 108 2.91 -1.86 -13.91
N SER A 109 3.65 -2.65 -14.69
CA SER A 109 4.69 -3.55 -14.19
C SER A 109 5.92 -2.86 -13.57
N ILE A 110 6.15 -1.57 -13.83
CA ILE A 110 7.22 -0.81 -13.19
C ILE A 110 7.04 -0.76 -11.67
N GLY A 111 5.79 -0.78 -11.19
CA GLY A 111 5.50 -0.81 -9.77
C GLY A 111 5.92 -2.11 -9.07
N PHE A 112 6.08 -3.24 -9.77
CA PHE A 112 6.39 -4.53 -9.12
C PHE A 112 7.75 -4.52 -8.42
N THR A 113 8.77 -3.97 -9.06
CA THR A 113 10.11 -3.89 -8.48
C THR A 113 10.13 -2.99 -7.25
N ASN A 114 9.43 -1.85 -7.30
CA ASN A 114 9.31 -0.93 -6.16
C ASN A 114 8.56 -1.58 -5.00
N TYR A 115 7.48 -2.31 -5.30
CA TYR A 115 6.68 -3.00 -4.29
C TYR A 115 7.51 -4.08 -3.59
N GLY A 116 8.10 -5.03 -4.31
CA GLY A 116 8.93 -6.07 -3.69
C GLY A 116 10.16 -5.52 -2.96
N TYR A 117 10.70 -4.38 -3.41
CA TYR A 117 11.78 -3.70 -2.70
C TYR A 117 11.31 -3.10 -1.37
N ILE A 118 10.19 -2.37 -1.36
CA ILE A 118 9.73 -1.68 -0.16
C ILE A 118 9.14 -2.64 0.87
N ASP A 119 8.48 -3.71 0.43
CA ASP A 119 8.02 -4.80 1.27
C ASP A 119 9.19 -5.50 1.97
N LYS A 120 10.31 -5.73 1.26
CA LYS A 120 11.50 -6.30 1.90
C LYS A 120 12.17 -5.36 2.90
N VAL A 121 12.24 -4.07 2.60
CA VAL A 121 13.01 -3.08 3.40
C VAL A 121 12.19 -2.56 4.59
N LYS A 122 10.86 -2.50 4.45
CA LYS A 122 9.88 -1.92 5.39
C LYS A 122 10.34 -0.58 6.01
N PRO A 123 10.63 0.47 5.20
CA PRO A 123 10.98 1.79 5.71
C PRO A 123 9.76 2.56 6.26
N GLY A 124 10.01 3.62 7.04
CA GLY A 124 8.96 4.54 7.50
C GLY A 124 7.83 3.82 8.24
N ILE A 125 6.59 4.14 7.87
CA ILE A 125 5.39 3.56 8.47
C ILE A 125 5.32 2.03 8.35
N LEU A 126 5.89 1.43 7.30
CA LEU A 126 5.89 -0.03 7.14
C LEU A 126 6.67 -0.73 8.26
N LYS A 127 7.70 -0.06 8.79
CA LYS A 127 8.44 -0.57 9.95
C LYS A 127 7.56 -0.66 11.19
N GLU A 128 6.67 0.33 11.36
CA GLU A 128 5.78 0.42 12.51
C GLU A 128 4.64 -0.59 12.39
N LEU A 129 4.08 -0.75 11.19
CA LEU A 129 3.05 -1.76 10.92
C LEU A 129 3.55 -3.20 11.14
N ASN A 130 4.83 -3.46 10.88
CA ASN A 130 5.47 -4.78 11.03
C ASN A 130 6.00 -5.10 12.45
N LYS A 131 5.68 -4.33 13.49
CA LYS A 131 6.28 -4.58 14.83
C LYS A 131 5.69 -5.79 15.56
N HIS A 132 4.51 -6.28 15.18
CA HIS A 132 3.77 -7.39 15.83
C HIS A 132 3.73 -7.35 17.38
N ASP A 133 3.89 -6.16 17.97
CA ASP A 133 4.06 -5.95 19.43
C ASP A 133 2.81 -5.36 20.09
N GLY A 134 1.76 -5.11 19.30
CA GLY A 134 0.48 -4.54 19.73
C GLY A 134 -0.71 -5.46 19.47
N PRO A 135 -1.92 -5.04 19.91
CA PRO A 135 -3.15 -5.78 19.65
C PRO A 135 -3.59 -5.70 18.19
N ARG A 136 -3.01 -4.80 17.39
CA ARG A 136 -3.41 -4.57 16.00
C ARG A 136 -2.73 -5.57 15.06
N VAL A 137 -3.53 -6.15 14.18
CA VAL A 137 -3.06 -6.99 13.06
C VAL A 137 -2.93 -6.13 11.80
N HIS A 138 -1.82 -6.28 11.08
CA HIS A 138 -1.48 -5.45 9.92
C HIS A 138 -0.98 -6.25 8.70
N THR A 139 -1.26 -7.55 8.68
CA THR A 139 -0.85 -8.51 7.65
C THR A 139 -1.24 -8.08 6.24
N PHE A 140 -2.44 -7.55 6.05
CA PHE A 140 -2.82 -7.01 4.74
C PHE A 140 -2.43 -5.53 4.60
N LEU A 141 -2.50 -4.75 5.69
CA LEU A 141 -2.36 -3.30 5.61
C LEU A 141 -0.96 -2.85 5.19
N ASP A 142 0.11 -3.46 5.69
CA ASP A 142 1.48 -3.04 5.35
C ASP A 142 1.77 -3.25 3.86
N ASP A 143 1.34 -4.37 3.31
CA ASP A 143 1.39 -4.71 1.89
C ASP A 143 0.59 -3.75 1.01
N ILE A 144 -0.64 -3.43 1.44
CA ILE A 144 -1.50 -2.45 0.78
C ILE A 144 -0.83 -1.08 0.74
N VAL A 145 -0.23 -0.65 1.85
CA VAL A 145 0.48 0.63 1.95
C VAL A 145 1.72 0.65 1.04
N GLY A 146 2.49 -0.43 1.04
CA GLY A 146 3.64 -0.62 0.15
C GLY A 146 3.23 -0.57 -1.32
N ALA A 147 2.14 -1.24 -1.70
CA ALA A 147 1.63 -1.25 -3.06
C ALA A 147 1.10 0.12 -3.51
N ILE A 148 0.42 0.89 -2.64
CA ILE A 148 0.00 2.27 -2.94
C ILE A 148 1.23 3.15 -3.21
N ALA A 149 2.26 3.05 -2.36
CA ALA A 149 3.51 3.80 -2.53
C ALA A 149 4.22 3.41 -3.83
N ALA A 150 4.31 2.12 -4.14
CA ALA A 150 4.93 1.62 -5.37
C ALA A 150 4.18 2.08 -6.64
N SER A 151 2.85 2.04 -6.62
CA SER A 151 2.00 2.56 -7.71
C SER A 151 2.14 4.07 -7.89
N ALA A 152 2.19 4.84 -6.80
CA ALA A 152 2.40 6.28 -6.84
C ALA A 152 3.80 6.64 -7.36
N ALA A 153 4.83 5.89 -6.98
CA ALA A 153 6.18 6.01 -7.52
C ALA A 153 6.21 5.70 -9.03
N SER A 154 5.55 4.62 -9.48
CA SER A 154 5.41 4.29 -10.91
C SER A 154 4.75 5.43 -11.69
N ARG A 155 3.66 6.01 -11.16
CA ARG A 155 3.00 7.17 -11.75
C ARG A 155 3.96 8.36 -11.90
N LEU A 156 4.73 8.69 -10.85
CA LEU A 156 5.68 9.80 -10.90
C LEU A 156 6.78 9.58 -11.94
N ALA A 157 7.31 8.36 -12.03
CA ALA A 157 8.32 8.00 -13.02
C ALA A 157 7.79 8.19 -14.46
N HIS A 158 6.54 7.79 -14.72
CA HIS A 158 5.88 8.02 -16.01
C HIS A 158 5.66 9.51 -16.34
N GLN A 159 5.47 10.36 -15.32
CA GLN A 159 5.35 11.81 -15.51
C GLN A 159 6.71 12.49 -15.75
N HIS A 160 7.82 11.83 -15.43
CA HIS A 160 9.18 12.34 -15.58
C HIS A 160 10.08 11.43 -16.46
N PRO A 161 9.71 11.20 -17.74
CA PRO A 161 10.42 10.27 -18.62
C PRO A 161 11.86 10.70 -18.96
N SER A 162 12.16 11.99 -18.91
CA SER A 162 13.51 12.53 -19.20
C SER A 162 14.51 12.36 -18.05
N LYS A 163 14.03 12.04 -16.83
CA LYS A 163 14.86 11.85 -15.64
C LYS A 163 15.01 10.37 -15.24
N SER A 164 14.30 9.47 -15.93
CA SER A 164 14.28 8.02 -15.65
C SER A 164 15.39 7.23 -16.36
N HIS A 165 16.39 7.89 -16.95
CA HIS A 165 17.52 7.24 -17.65
C HIS A 165 18.41 6.33 -16.75
N TYR A 166 18.18 6.30 -15.44
CA TYR A 166 18.86 5.43 -14.49
C TYR A 166 18.08 4.15 -14.14
N ILE A 167 16.86 3.96 -14.65
CA ILE A 167 16.01 2.79 -14.32
C ILE A 167 16.32 1.58 -15.24
N THR A 168 17.11 1.77 -16.30
CA THR A 168 17.45 0.73 -17.29
C THR A 168 18.90 0.26 -17.25
N GLN A 169 19.61 0.40 -16.13
CA GLN A 169 20.94 -0.21 -15.93
C GLN A 169 20.93 -1.15 -14.75
#